data_AF-A0A8C2AH14-F1
#
_entry.id   AF-A0A8C2AH14-F1
#
_cell.length_a   1.000
_cell.length_b   1.000
_cell.length_c   1.000
_cell.angle_alpha   90.00
_cell.angle_beta   90.00
_cell.angle_gamma   90.00
#
_symmetry.space_group_name_H-M   'P 1'
#
loop_
_entity.id
_entity.type
_entity.pdbx_description
1 polymer ?
#
loop_
_entity_poly.entity_id
_entity_poly.type
_entity_poly.pdbx_seq_one_letter_code
_entity_poly.pdbx_strand_id
1 'polypeptide(L)' 'MSNLLNDCRELLHQAINRHLTAKSHSRINHVFNHFSDCEFLATLYGSSEVYRNHLQKICEGVNKMLDDGNL' A
#
# COMPACT_ATOMS: atom_id res chain seq x y z
N MET A 1 -8.19 -2.62 5.99
CA MET A 1 -6.98 -2.42 5.15
C MET A 1 -7.10 -1.21 4.25
N SER A 2 -8.17 -1.09 3.43
CA SER A 2 -8.40 0.09 2.57
C SER A 2 -8.29 1.44 3.32
N ASN A 3 -8.97 1.59 4.46
CA ASN A 3 -8.91 2.83 5.25
C ASN A 3 -7.49 3.17 5.74
N LEU A 4 -6.73 2.19 6.24
CA LEU A 4 -5.33 2.39 6.65
C LEU A 4 -4.46 2.90 5.50
N LEU A 5 -4.64 2.35 4.29
CA LEU A 5 -3.91 2.81 3.11
C LEU A 5 -4.32 4.23 2.70
N ASN A 6 -5.61 4.57 2.82
CA ASN A 6 -6.07 5.94 2.59
C ASN A 6 -5.52 6.92 3.63
N ASP A 7 -5.46 6.54 4.90
CA ASP A 7 -4.86 7.37 5.95
C ASP A 7 -3.36 7.62 5.67
N CYS A 8 -2.62 6.59 5.25
CA CYS A 8 -1.24 6.73 4.80
C CYS A 8 -1.11 7.68 3.59
N ARG A 9 -2.04 7.61 2.63
CA ARG A 9 -2.08 8.51 1.46
C ARG A 9 -2.23 9.97 1.89
N GLU A 10 -3.16 10.24 2.79
CA GLU A 10 -3.42 11.60 3.28
C GLU A 10 -2.24 12.14 4.09
N LEU A 11 -1.65 11.33 4.96
CA LEU A 11 -0.44 11.70 5.70
C LEU A 11 0.73 12.02 4.75
N LEU A 12 0.92 11.23 3.71
CA LEU A 12 1.96 11.49 2.72
C LEU A 12 1.69 12.79 1.97
N HIS A 13 0.45 13.04 1.53
CA HIS A 13 0.08 14.30 0.90
C HIS A 13 0.36 15.51 1.80
N GLN A 14 0.03 15.43 3.09
CA GLN A 14 0.32 16.48 4.06
C GLN A 14 1.84 16.74 4.16
N ALA A 15 2.65 15.68 4.22
CA ALA A 15 4.10 15.80 4.32
C ALA A 15 4.74 16.46 3.09
N ILE A 16 4.23 16.17 1.88
CA ILE A 16 4.86 16.64 0.63
C ILE A 16 4.25 17.91 0.04
N ASN A 17 3.13 18.40 0.59
CA ASN A 17 2.27 19.42 -0.02
C ASN A 17 3.01 20.69 -0.47
N ARG A 18 4.06 21.08 0.26
CA ARG A 18 4.82 22.32 0.00
C ARG A 18 6.09 22.12 -0.82
N HIS A 19 6.45 20.87 -1.12
CA HIS A 19 7.78 20.52 -1.62
C HIS A 19 7.75 19.83 -2.97
N LEU A 20 6.62 19.24 -3.36
CA LEU A 20 6.50 18.47 -4.59
C LEU A 20 5.42 19.02 -5.51
N THR A 21 5.51 18.62 -6.77
CA THR A 21 4.61 19.07 -7.84
C THR A 21 3.30 18.28 -7.84
N ALA A 22 2.27 18.83 -8.51
CA ALA A 22 1.02 18.12 -8.77
C ALA A 22 1.22 16.74 -9.43
N LYS A 23 2.29 16.57 -10.24
CA LYS A 23 2.66 15.27 -10.81
C LYS A 23 3.02 14.24 -9.74
N SER A 24 3.75 14.64 -8.69
CA SER A 24 4.05 13.74 -7.56
C SER A 24 2.80 13.38 -6.77
N HIS A 25 1.89 14.34 -6.55
CA HIS A 25 0.61 14.06 -5.91
C HIS A 25 -0.23 13.06 -6.72
N SER A 26 -0.29 13.23 -8.05
CA SER A 26 -0.99 12.29 -8.94
C SER A 26 -0.40 10.87 -8.87
N ARG A 27 0.93 10.73 -8.77
CA ARG A 27 1.59 9.42 -8.58
C ARG A 27 1.20 8.75 -7.27
N ILE A 28 1.15 9.52 -6.17
CA ILE A 28 0.69 9.02 -4.87
C ILE A 28 -0.75 8.52 -4.97
N ASN A 29 -1.65 9.33 -5.54
CA ASN A 29 -3.04 8.92 -5.76
C ASN A 29 -3.11 7.64 -6.59
N HIS A 30 -2.37 7.54 -7.69
CA HIS A 30 -2.39 6.36 -8.55
C HIS A 30 -2.03 5.08 -7.79
N VAL A 31 -0.96 5.12 -6.99
CA VAL A 31 -0.50 3.96 -6.21
C VAL A 31 -1.50 3.59 -5.12
N PHE A 32 -1.90 4.56 -4.29
CA PHE A 32 -2.76 4.27 -3.16
C PHE A 32 -4.19 3.92 -3.58
N ASN A 33 -4.72 4.51 -4.65
CA ASN A 33 -6.04 4.14 -5.17
C ASN A 33 -6.08 2.67 -5.61
N HIS A 34 -5.01 2.17 -6.24
CA HIS A 34 -4.93 0.77 -6.63
C HIS A 34 -4.83 -0.17 -5.43
N PHE A 35 -3.89 0.08 -4.50
CA PHE A 35 -3.70 -0.83 -3.37
C PHE A 35 -4.79 -0.74 -2.29
N SER A 36 -5.51 0.38 -2.21
CA SER A 36 -6.65 0.55 -1.31
C SER A 36 -7.97 0.05 -1.89
N ASP A 37 -8.00 -0.37 -3.16
CA ASP A 37 -9.21 -0.88 -3.79
C ASP A 37 -9.73 -2.15 -3.11
N CYS A 38 -11.03 -2.16 -2.76
CA CYS A 38 -11.63 -3.25 -2.00
C CYS A 38 -11.69 -4.56 -2.80
N GLU A 39 -11.89 -4.50 -4.12
CA GLU A 39 -11.94 -5.70 -4.97
C GLU A 39 -10.54 -6.29 -5.16
N PHE A 40 -9.53 -5.44 -5.36
CA PHE A 40 -8.13 -5.84 -5.37
C PHE A 40 -7.75 -6.53 -4.06
N LEU A 41 -8.07 -5.92 -2.91
CA LEU A 41 -7.78 -6.49 -1.60
C LEU A 41 -8.54 -7.81 -1.38
N ALA A 42 -9.81 -7.89 -1.76
CA ALA A 42 -10.58 -9.13 -1.69
C ALA A 42 -9.97 -10.24 -2.57
N THR A 43 -9.44 -9.87 -3.74
CA THR A 43 -8.76 -10.79 -4.65
C THR A 43 -7.43 -11.28 -4.07
N LEU A 44 -6.63 -10.36 -3.49
CA LEU A 44 -5.33 -10.65 -2.91
C LEU A 44 -5.43 -11.54 -1.66
N TYR A 45 -6.39 -11.25 -0.77
CA TYR A 45 -6.62 -11.98 0.48
C TYR A 45 -7.64 -13.11 0.35
N GLY A 46 -8.25 -13.28 -0.82
CA GLY A 46 -9.23 -14.32 -1.08
C GLY A 46 -8.62 -15.72 -1.08
N SER A 47 -9.46 -16.74 -1.14
CA SER A 47 -9.05 -18.16 -1.15
C SER A 47 -8.40 -18.62 -2.46
N SER A 48 -8.12 -17.71 -3.40
CA SER A 48 -7.49 -18.03 -4.67
C SER A 48 -6.04 -18.46 -4.46
N GLU A 49 -5.71 -19.67 -4.88
CA GLU A 49 -4.33 -20.18 -4.78
C GLU A 49 -3.33 -19.34 -5.59
N VAL A 50 -3.79 -18.67 -6.65
CA VAL A 50 -2.96 -17.86 -7.55
C VAL A 50 -2.20 -16.79 -6.77
N TYR A 51 -2.86 -16.10 -5.84
CA TYR A 51 -2.26 -14.98 -5.10
C TYR A 51 -1.75 -15.38 -3.72
N ARG A 52 -2.13 -16.56 -3.19
CA ARG A 52 -1.72 -17.02 -1.86
C ARG A 52 -0.20 -17.04 -1.69
N ASN A 53 0.52 -17.57 -2.68
CA ASN A 53 1.99 -17.62 -2.64
C ASN A 53 2.63 -16.23 -2.75
N HIS A 54 2.00 -15.29 -3.46
CA HIS A 54 2.47 -13.90 -3.54
C HIS A 54 2.24 -13.18 -2.21
N LEU A 55 1.05 -13.31 -1.63
CA LEU A 55 0.71 -12.73 -0.34
C LEU A 55 1.63 -13.24 0.77
N GLN A 56 1.93 -14.55 0.79
CA GLN A 56 2.88 -15.12 1.75
C GLN A 56 4.25 -14.43 1.66
N LYS A 57 4.83 -14.30 0.46
CA LYS A 57 6.12 -13.64 0.25
C LYS A 57 6.10 -12.16 0.65
N ILE A 58 5.00 -11.46 0.40
CA ILE A 58 4.82 -10.07 0.84
C ILE A 58 4.85 -10.00 2.37
N CYS A 59 4.08 -10.85 3.05
CA CYS A 59 4.06 -10.90 4.52
C CYS A 59 5.44 -11.25 5.10
N GLU A 60 6.15 -12.21 4.52
CA GLU A 60 7.52 -12.57 4.92
C GLU A 60 8.48 -11.38 4.78
N GLY A 61 8.42 -10.66 3.65
CA GLY A 61 9.23 -9.46 3.44
C GLY A 61 8.91 -8.34 4.41
N VAL A 62 7.63 -8.07 4.66
CA VAL A 62 7.18 -7.04 5.62
C VAL A 62 7.59 -7.39 7.04
N ASN A 63 7.42 -8.64 7.48
CA ASN A 63 7.86 -9.10 8.80
C ASN A 63 9.38 -8.94 8.96
N LYS A 64 10.15 -9.30 7.94
CA LYS A 64 11.60 -9.09 7.95
C LYS A 64 11.97 -7.61 8.09
N MET A 65 11.26 -6.70 7.39
CA MET A 65 11.51 -5.26 7.52
C MET A 65 11.19 -4.73 8.93
N LEU A 66 10.14 -5.26 9.58
CA LEU A 66 9.81 -4.96 10.97
C LEU A 66 10.89 -5.46 11.93
N ASP A 67 11.34 -6.71 11.76
CA ASP A 67 12.39 -7.32 12.58
C ASP A 67 13.72 -6.54 12.46
N ASP A 68 14.03 -6.08 11.24
CA ASP A 68 15.23 -5.30 10.94
C ASP A 68 15.08 -3.80 11.33
N GLY A 69 13.91 -3.35 11.79
CA GLY A 69 13.63 -1.96 12.20
C GLY A 69 13.60 -0.94 11.03
N ASN A 70 13.31 -1.41 9.82
CA ASN A 70 13.27 -0.60 8.59
C ASN A 70 11.85 -0.21 8.15
N LEU A 71 10.84 -0.56 8.95
CA LEU A 71 9.44 -0.18 8.80
C LEU A 71 8.89 0.28 10.16
#